data_AF-A0A1V6C8I4-F1
#
_entry.id   AF-A0A1V6C8I4-F1
#
_cell.length_a   1.000
_cell.length_b   1.000
_cell.length_c   1.000
_cell.angle_alpha   90.00
_cell.angle_beta   90.00
_cell.angle_gamma   90.00
#
_symmetry.space_group_name_H-M   'P 1'
#
loop_
_entity.id
_entity.type
_entity.pdbx_description
1 polymer ?
#
loop_
_entity_poly.entity_id
_entity_poly.type
_entity_poly.pdbx_seq_one_letter_code
_entity_poly.pdbx_strand_id
1 'polypeptide(L)'
;MNKNTLTQKQTKQETMFGTYEFPSYEEIMEAYAKEFANYILPKGDTIFGFWMQTLADLEFLDLELQGLTDKYTIDPVNRVVKFKGDEEFIRLRVAHLEKVKGKTTLYTDLVDKFGDTNAYAFHNLYPYKGKFYPRVVRTLINTFRLNHNSLLLDPFNGSGTATHEASLMGIKSVGIDVTPMGIVLSALKNDLLFIEEKKLNFTANELQNILETIENKKWRHAEPTIHKLMLAIYFDTVDAFVRTSRYNRKGKVGLFIEKLSYIKNCYKKTMEIKEKYGLKFEPARIIEGDILELKNMTELAEKFDACITSPPYYFSIDYVGKDKIAYDYLGADMKKIESKYLGMKNNGQIKGNYSGMPLRVAMYYEDLKESIKNIFWSLKPGGKLAIIIGDSTVNGKKIPTTLMTKKFCEEVGFKFEKLIFNPLLGARNRAIRGESVIICHKPDGV
;
A
#
# COMPACT_ATOMS: atom_id res chain seq x y z
N MET A 1 44.81 45.48 -5.00
CA MET A 1 44.44 44.91 -6.32
C MET A 1 42.97 44.52 -6.27
N ASN A 2 42.14 45.28 -7.00
CA ASN A 2 40.70 45.07 -7.16
C ASN A 2 40.40 43.70 -7.78
N LYS A 3 39.37 43.02 -7.26
CA LYS A 3 38.55 42.12 -8.08
C LYS A 3 37.08 42.49 -7.88
N ASN A 4 36.56 43.11 -8.93
CA ASN A 4 35.20 43.59 -9.10
C ASN A 4 34.17 42.46 -9.04
N THR A 5 33.11 42.75 -8.30
CA THR A 5 31.78 42.16 -8.39
C THR A 5 31.18 42.40 -9.78
N LEU A 6 30.86 41.33 -10.51
CA LEU A 6 30.07 41.38 -11.74
C LEU A 6 28.59 41.15 -11.40
N THR A 7 27.85 42.25 -11.33
CA THR A 7 26.39 42.27 -11.41
C THR A 7 25.93 41.79 -12.78
N GLN A 8 25.18 40.69 -12.84
CA GLN A 8 24.50 40.25 -14.07
C GLN A 8 23.41 41.27 -14.44
N LYS A 9 23.66 42.05 -15.50
CA LYS A 9 22.66 42.88 -16.17
C LYS A 9 21.55 41.99 -16.74
N GLN A 10 20.31 42.18 -16.31
CA GLN A 10 19.13 41.72 -17.04
C GLN A 10 19.12 42.41 -18.41
N THR A 11 19.35 41.65 -19.47
CA THR A 11 19.17 42.10 -20.85
C THR A 11 17.68 42.27 -21.15
N LYS A 12 17.18 43.51 -21.18
CA LYS A 12 15.88 43.84 -21.78
C LYS A 12 15.98 43.61 -23.29
N GLN A 13 15.21 42.66 -23.82
CA GLN A 13 15.03 42.45 -25.25
C GLN A 13 13.90 43.35 -25.75
N GLU A 14 14.20 44.27 -26.68
CA GLU A 14 13.18 45.05 -27.39
C GLU A 14 12.57 44.22 -28.53
N THR A 15 11.24 44.23 -28.63
CA THR A 15 10.51 43.67 -29.78
C THR A 15 9.89 44.81 -30.61
N MET A 16 9.50 44.51 -31.86
CA MET A 16 9.01 45.48 -32.85
C MET A 16 7.81 46.37 -32.44
N PHE A 17 7.19 46.14 -31.27
CA PHE A 17 5.98 46.85 -30.82
C PHE A 17 6.14 47.61 -29.49
N GLY A 18 7.36 47.88 -29.04
CA GLY A 18 7.61 48.64 -27.81
C GLY A 18 7.53 47.78 -26.52
N THR A 19 8.01 48.33 -25.41
CA THR A 19 8.27 47.62 -24.15
C THR A 19 6.99 47.14 -23.48
N TYR A 20 6.69 45.86 -23.59
CA TYR A 20 5.97 45.15 -22.53
C TYR A 20 7.00 44.46 -21.62
N GLU A 21 6.83 44.61 -20.31
CA GLU A 21 7.38 43.61 -19.39
C GLU A 21 6.69 42.30 -19.74
N PHE A 22 7.47 41.32 -20.22
CA PHE A 22 6.93 39.99 -20.42
C PHE A 22 6.44 39.48 -19.07
N PRO A 23 5.19 38.97 -18.98
CA PRO A 23 4.75 38.32 -17.76
C PRO A 23 5.78 37.26 -17.40
N SER A 24 6.17 37.25 -16.13
CA SER A 24 7.07 36.23 -15.59
C SER A 24 6.52 34.84 -15.89
N TYR A 25 7.41 33.84 -15.90
CA TYR A 25 6.99 32.45 -16.06
C TYR A 25 5.87 32.07 -15.07
N GLU A 26 5.92 32.59 -13.84
CA GLU A 26 4.92 32.37 -12.81
C GLU A 26 3.57 33.02 -13.17
N GLU A 27 3.56 34.27 -13.66
CA GLU A 27 2.34 34.94 -14.11
C GLU A 27 1.71 34.27 -15.33
N ILE A 28 2.54 33.81 -16.28
CA ILE A 28 2.09 33.02 -17.41
C ILE A 28 1.45 31.73 -16.90
N MET A 29 2.14 30.97 -16.06
CA MET A 29 1.61 29.72 -15.51
C MET A 29 0.33 29.91 -14.69
N GLU A 30 0.21 31.01 -13.93
CA GLU A 30 -0.99 31.33 -13.16
C GLU A 30 -2.16 31.73 -14.08
N ALA A 31 -1.91 32.53 -15.12
CA ALA A 31 -2.92 32.89 -16.12
C ALA A 31 -3.40 31.65 -16.89
N TYR A 32 -2.47 30.79 -17.34
CA TYR A 32 -2.80 29.52 -17.96
C TYR A 32 -3.57 28.61 -17.01
N ALA A 33 -3.21 28.52 -15.72
CA ALA A 33 -3.94 27.71 -14.75
C ALA A 33 -5.38 28.22 -14.53
N LYS A 34 -5.58 29.55 -14.43
CA LYS A 34 -6.91 30.17 -14.33
C LYS A 34 -7.76 29.92 -15.59
N GLU A 35 -7.16 30.05 -16.77
CA GLU A 35 -7.85 29.79 -18.03
C GLU A 35 -8.19 28.30 -18.19
N PHE A 36 -7.24 27.41 -17.88
CA PHE A 36 -7.40 25.96 -17.94
C PHE A 36 -8.49 25.45 -16.98
N ALA A 37 -8.64 26.10 -15.82
CA ALA A 37 -9.71 25.82 -14.87
C ALA A 37 -11.11 26.02 -15.48
N ASN A 38 -11.29 26.99 -16.39
CA ASN A 38 -12.58 27.23 -17.04
C ASN A 38 -12.99 26.11 -18.02
N TYR A 39 -12.04 25.32 -18.51
CA TYR A 39 -12.29 24.28 -19.52
C TYR A 39 -12.37 22.86 -18.96
N ILE A 40 -11.73 22.59 -17.81
CA ILE A 40 -11.48 21.22 -17.33
C ILE A 40 -12.03 20.96 -15.92
N LEU A 41 -12.47 21.98 -15.19
CA LEU A 41 -13.06 21.76 -13.86
C LEU A 41 -14.35 20.93 -13.96
N PRO A 42 -14.52 19.91 -13.10
CA PRO A 42 -15.73 19.10 -13.09
C PRO A 42 -16.98 19.95 -12.86
N LYS A 43 -18.02 19.73 -13.67
CA LYS A 43 -19.28 20.50 -13.64
C LYS A 43 -20.27 19.90 -12.65
N GLY A 44 -19.99 20.01 -11.36
CA GLY A 44 -20.88 19.46 -10.32
C GLY A 44 -20.36 19.64 -8.89
N ASP A 45 -21.13 19.15 -7.93
CA ASP A 45 -20.80 19.21 -6.50
C ASP A 45 -20.12 17.92 -5.99
N THR A 46 -20.25 16.82 -6.74
CA THR A 46 -19.71 15.50 -6.42
C THR A 46 -18.83 15.05 -7.56
N ILE A 47 -17.51 15.11 -7.36
CA ILE A 47 -16.53 15.15 -8.46
C ILE A 47 -15.40 14.16 -8.23
N PHE A 48 -14.81 13.68 -9.33
CA PHE A 48 -13.68 12.77 -9.28
C PHE A 48 -12.47 13.42 -8.62
N GLY A 49 -11.66 12.60 -7.94
CA GLY A 49 -10.32 12.96 -7.52
C GLY A 49 -9.45 13.33 -8.71
N PHE A 50 -8.63 14.38 -8.59
CA PHE A 50 -7.63 14.73 -9.62
C PHE A 50 -6.65 13.59 -9.91
N TRP A 51 -6.51 12.63 -8.98
CA TRP A 51 -5.68 11.43 -9.10
C TRP A 51 -6.30 10.28 -9.90
N MET A 52 -7.56 10.40 -10.35
CA MET A 52 -8.17 9.41 -11.24
C MET A 52 -7.67 9.61 -12.66
N GLN A 53 -6.86 8.66 -13.16
CA GLN A 53 -6.14 8.80 -14.43
C GLN A 53 -6.43 7.68 -15.43
N THR A 54 -6.96 6.55 -14.96
CA THR A 54 -7.07 5.32 -15.76
C THR A 54 -8.50 4.80 -15.81
N LEU A 55 -8.79 3.94 -16.78
CA LEU A 55 -10.03 3.17 -16.82
C LEU A 55 -10.19 2.28 -15.58
N ALA A 56 -9.08 1.79 -15.02
CA ALA A 56 -9.11 1.03 -13.78
C ALA A 56 -9.63 1.87 -12.61
N ASP A 57 -9.24 3.15 -12.51
CA ASP A 57 -9.79 4.05 -11.48
C ASP A 57 -11.31 4.23 -11.63
N LEU A 58 -11.83 4.29 -12.86
CA LEU A 58 -13.28 4.32 -13.10
C LEU A 58 -13.97 3.02 -12.67
N GLU A 59 -13.37 1.87 -12.96
CA GLU A 59 -13.91 0.58 -12.51
C GLU A 59 -13.87 0.42 -10.99
N PHE A 60 -12.85 0.97 -10.33
CA PHE A 60 -12.77 1.00 -8.88
C PHE A 60 -13.78 1.97 -8.25
N LEU A 61 -14.01 3.14 -8.85
CA LEU A 61 -15.07 4.06 -8.43
C LEU A 61 -16.45 3.39 -8.56
N ASP A 62 -16.71 2.71 -9.68
CA ASP A 62 -17.94 1.95 -9.89
C ASP A 62 -18.17 0.91 -8.78
N LEU A 63 -17.17 0.08 -8.47
CA LEU A 63 -17.26 -0.89 -7.38
C LEU A 63 -17.49 -0.25 -6.01
N GLU A 64 -16.77 0.84 -5.72
CA GLU A 64 -16.89 1.55 -4.46
C GLU A 64 -18.30 2.13 -4.27
N LEU A 65 -18.89 2.69 -5.31
CA LEU A 65 -20.25 3.23 -5.27
C LEU A 65 -21.33 2.13 -5.13
N GLN A 66 -21.13 0.93 -5.69
CA GLN A 66 -22.01 -0.23 -5.45
C GLN A 66 -22.02 -0.67 -3.98
N GLY A 67 -20.88 -0.50 -3.31
CA GLY A 67 -20.72 -0.78 -1.89
C GLY A 67 -21.34 0.30 -0.99
N LEU A 68 -21.26 1.57 -1.39
CA LEU A 68 -21.56 2.71 -0.54
C LEU A 68 -22.92 3.40 -0.78
N THR A 69 -23.58 3.14 -1.91
CA THR A 69 -24.78 3.89 -2.33
C THR A 69 -25.97 3.00 -2.65
N ASP A 70 -27.18 3.55 -2.56
CA ASP A 70 -28.41 2.85 -2.98
C ASP A 70 -28.55 2.83 -4.51
N LYS A 71 -28.22 3.97 -5.13
CA LYS A 71 -28.27 4.21 -6.58
C LYS A 71 -27.24 5.26 -6.94
N TYR A 72 -26.62 5.12 -8.11
CA TYR A 72 -25.68 6.10 -8.62
C TYR A 72 -25.61 6.12 -10.15
N THR A 73 -25.06 7.19 -10.69
CA THR A 73 -24.67 7.35 -12.10
C THR A 73 -23.32 8.04 -12.16
N ILE A 74 -22.42 7.51 -12.99
CA ILE A 74 -21.10 8.09 -13.24
C ILE A 74 -21.12 8.77 -14.60
N ASP A 75 -20.76 10.06 -14.64
CA ASP A 75 -20.48 10.79 -15.87
C ASP A 75 -18.96 10.97 -15.99
N PRO A 76 -18.25 10.08 -16.71
CA PRO A 76 -16.80 10.15 -16.81
C PRO A 76 -16.31 11.32 -17.67
N VAL A 77 -17.15 11.86 -18.56
CA VAL A 77 -16.81 12.99 -19.43
C VAL A 77 -16.77 14.27 -18.62
N ASN A 78 -17.81 14.51 -17.81
CA ASN A 78 -17.87 15.68 -16.94
C ASN A 78 -17.21 15.46 -15.57
N ARG A 79 -16.75 14.22 -15.29
CA ARG A 79 -16.09 13.81 -14.03
C ARG A 79 -16.95 14.00 -12.79
N VAL A 80 -18.24 13.69 -12.93
CA VAL A 80 -19.26 13.92 -11.90
C VAL A 80 -19.96 12.62 -11.56
N VAL A 81 -20.32 12.47 -10.29
CA VAL A 81 -21.20 11.38 -9.82
C VAL A 81 -22.49 11.97 -9.30
N LYS A 82 -23.62 11.34 -9.63
CA LYS A 82 -24.87 11.55 -8.91
C LYS A 82 -25.18 10.27 -8.16
N PHE A 83 -25.57 10.37 -6.89
CA PHE A 83 -25.93 9.20 -6.09
C PHE A 83 -27.07 9.50 -5.13
N LYS A 84 -27.68 8.44 -4.61
CA LYS A 84 -28.59 8.41 -3.46
C LYS A 84 -27.96 7.55 -2.36
N GLY A 85 -27.87 8.07 -1.15
CA GLY A 85 -27.28 7.40 0.01
C GLY A 85 -26.92 8.42 1.09
N ASP A 86 -26.27 7.96 2.16
CA ASP A 86 -25.78 8.82 3.24
C ASP A 86 -24.54 9.61 2.77
N GLU A 87 -24.74 10.90 2.52
CA GLU A 87 -23.71 11.79 1.98
C GLU A 87 -22.47 11.89 2.89
N GLU A 88 -22.66 11.94 4.20
CA GLU A 88 -21.57 12.10 5.15
C GLU A 88 -20.78 10.79 5.31
N PHE A 89 -21.49 9.66 5.39
CA PHE A 89 -20.87 8.35 5.38
C PHE A 89 -20.02 8.15 4.10
N ILE A 90 -20.58 8.44 2.92
CA ILE A 90 -19.87 8.31 1.64
C ILE A 90 -18.65 9.22 1.62
N ARG A 91 -18.80 10.49 2.03
CA ARG A 91 -17.71 11.47 2.08
C ARG A 91 -16.53 11.02 2.96
N LEU A 92 -16.80 10.28 4.04
CA LEU A 92 -15.77 9.74 4.94
C LEU A 92 -15.20 8.39 4.50
N ARG A 93 -15.81 7.72 3.51
CA ARG A 93 -15.41 6.37 3.08
C ARG A 93 -14.74 6.35 1.71
N VAL A 94 -15.29 7.08 0.74
CA VAL A 94 -14.93 7.03 -0.67
C VAL A 94 -13.48 7.46 -0.92
N ALA A 95 -12.77 6.74 -1.79
CA ALA A 95 -11.36 6.98 -2.10
C ALA A 95 -11.13 7.60 -3.49
N HIS A 96 -12.16 7.64 -4.33
CA HIS A 96 -12.07 8.12 -5.71
C HIS A 96 -12.70 9.48 -5.96
N LEU A 97 -13.42 10.06 -4.99
CA LEU A 97 -14.06 11.36 -5.14
C LEU A 97 -13.29 12.42 -4.37
N GLU A 98 -13.05 13.57 -5.02
CA GLU A 98 -12.44 14.73 -4.38
C GLU A 98 -13.43 15.40 -3.42
N LYS A 99 -14.66 15.55 -3.91
CA LYS A 99 -15.77 16.18 -3.22
C LYS A 99 -17.02 15.34 -3.32
N VAL A 100 -17.82 15.40 -2.27
CA VAL A 100 -19.17 14.89 -2.20
C VAL A 100 -20.05 16.05 -1.78
N LYS A 101 -21.02 16.42 -2.64
CA LYS A 101 -21.99 17.51 -2.37
C LYS A 101 -21.33 18.83 -1.96
N GLY A 102 -20.25 19.18 -2.66
CA GLY A 102 -19.48 20.40 -2.48
C GLY A 102 -18.44 20.33 -1.35
N LYS A 103 -18.46 19.27 -0.53
CA LYS A 103 -17.55 19.10 0.61
C LYS A 103 -16.41 18.16 0.27
N THR A 104 -15.20 18.53 0.68
CA THR A 104 -13.99 17.70 0.57
C THR A 104 -14.16 16.36 1.26
N THR A 105 -13.73 15.27 0.61
CA THR A 105 -13.76 13.91 1.20
C THR A 105 -12.62 13.70 2.19
N LEU A 106 -12.75 12.70 3.07
CA LEU A 106 -11.65 12.30 3.96
C LEU A 106 -10.40 11.93 3.15
N TYR A 107 -10.57 11.28 2.00
CA TYR A 107 -9.44 10.84 1.19
C TYR A 107 -8.71 12.02 0.53
N THR A 108 -9.40 13.05 0.07
CA THR A 108 -8.74 14.30 -0.39
C THR A 108 -7.89 14.92 0.71
N ASP A 109 -8.43 15.00 1.93
CA ASP A 109 -7.70 15.51 3.08
C ASP A 109 -6.44 14.68 3.40
N LEU A 110 -6.51 13.35 3.26
CA LEU A 110 -5.33 12.48 3.36
C LEU A 110 -4.31 12.80 2.24
N VAL A 111 -4.76 12.94 1.00
CA VAL A 111 -3.89 13.27 -0.14
C VAL A 111 -3.20 14.61 0.07
N ASP A 112 -3.95 15.66 0.41
CA ASP A 112 -3.41 17.02 0.56
C ASP A 112 -2.46 17.12 1.75
N LYS A 113 -2.82 16.51 2.89
CA LYS A 113 -2.00 16.57 4.12
C LYS A 113 -0.67 15.84 3.96
N PHE A 114 -0.64 14.75 3.19
CA PHE A 114 0.56 13.93 2.99
C PHE A 114 1.30 14.22 1.69
N GLY A 115 0.66 14.87 0.72
CA GLY A 115 1.20 15.19 -0.60
C GLY A 115 1.34 13.98 -1.52
N ASP A 116 0.68 12.85 -1.22
CA ASP A 116 0.82 11.59 -1.94
C ASP A 116 -0.44 10.72 -1.76
N THR A 117 -0.89 10.08 -2.85
CA THR A 117 -2.09 9.23 -2.87
C THR A 117 -1.88 7.84 -2.28
N ASN A 118 -0.63 7.41 -2.12
CA ASN A 118 -0.22 6.07 -1.71
C ASN A 118 0.71 6.05 -0.48
N ALA A 119 1.20 7.21 -0.04
CA ALA A 119 2.15 7.34 1.07
C ALA A 119 1.56 8.04 2.32
N TYR A 120 0.24 8.13 2.45
CA TYR A 120 -0.39 8.70 3.64
C TYR A 120 -0.26 7.79 4.87
N ALA A 121 -0.48 8.38 6.05
CA ALA A 121 -0.26 7.77 7.35
C ALA A 121 1.14 7.14 7.44
N PHE A 122 1.22 5.81 7.62
CA PHE A 122 2.47 5.08 7.76
C PHE A 122 2.75 4.13 6.57
N HIS A 123 2.08 4.27 5.43
CA HIS A 123 2.28 3.36 4.28
C HIS A 123 3.70 3.42 3.69
N ASN A 124 4.36 4.56 3.82
CA ASN A 124 5.73 4.79 3.40
C ASN A 124 6.76 4.76 4.57
N LEU A 125 6.42 4.06 5.66
CA LEU A 125 7.30 3.88 6.84
C LEU A 125 8.66 3.24 6.50
N TYR A 126 8.66 2.30 5.56
CA TYR A 126 9.84 1.52 5.14
C TYR A 126 9.72 1.17 3.64
N PRO A 127 10.82 1.17 2.85
CA PRO A 127 10.80 0.92 1.40
C PRO A 127 10.60 -0.56 1.02
N TYR A 128 9.66 -1.25 1.69
CA TYR A 128 9.33 -2.65 1.45
C TYR A 128 8.76 -2.86 0.04
N LYS A 129 9.14 -3.96 -0.61
CA LYS A 129 8.79 -4.27 -2.01
C LYS A 129 7.58 -5.21 -2.08
N GLY A 130 6.82 -5.11 -3.17
CA GLY A 130 5.61 -5.93 -3.34
C GLY A 130 4.44 -5.50 -2.46
N LYS A 131 4.25 -4.19 -2.29
CA LYS A 131 3.05 -3.63 -1.67
C LYS A 131 2.04 -3.24 -2.76
N PHE A 132 0.76 -3.53 -2.55
CA PHE A 132 -0.31 -2.91 -3.32
C PHE A 132 -0.66 -1.52 -2.76
N TYR A 133 -1.35 -0.72 -3.58
CA TYR A 133 -1.73 0.64 -3.25
C TYR A 133 -2.81 0.68 -2.15
N PRO A 134 -2.66 1.51 -1.10
CA PRO A 134 -3.65 1.67 -0.04
C PRO A 134 -5.06 2.02 -0.55
N ARG A 135 -5.13 2.86 -1.59
CA ARG A 135 -6.40 3.23 -2.25
C ARG A 135 -7.19 2.01 -2.70
N VAL A 136 -6.53 1.02 -3.30
CA VAL A 136 -7.17 -0.21 -3.79
C VAL A 136 -7.77 -0.99 -2.61
N VAL A 137 -7.10 -1.05 -1.47
CA VAL A 137 -7.65 -1.72 -0.27
C VAL A 137 -8.88 -0.99 0.25
N ARG A 138 -8.81 0.33 0.41
CA ARG A 138 -9.94 1.15 0.88
C ARG A 138 -11.16 0.97 -0.03
N THR A 139 -10.92 0.92 -1.33
CA THR A 139 -11.95 0.60 -2.35
C THR A 139 -12.57 -0.76 -2.07
N LEU A 140 -11.76 -1.80 -1.92
CA LEU A 140 -12.24 -3.17 -1.69
C LEU A 140 -12.98 -3.33 -0.36
N ILE A 141 -12.53 -2.65 0.69
CA ILE A 141 -13.23 -2.55 1.98
C ILE A 141 -14.64 -1.96 1.78
N ASN A 142 -14.76 -0.91 0.95
CA ASN A 142 -16.03 -0.29 0.62
C ASN A 142 -16.90 -1.20 -0.26
N THR A 143 -16.34 -1.79 -1.32
CA THR A 143 -17.01 -2.77 -2.20
C THR A 143 -17.61 -3.93 -1.40
N PHE A 144 -16.86 -4.44 -0.42
CA PHE A 144 -17.28 -5.55 0.45
C PHE A 144 -18.18 -5.12 1.61
N ARG A 145 -18.54 -3.84 1.70
CA ARG A 145 -19.42 -3.28 2.74
C ARG A 145 -18.94 -3.55 4.17
N LEU A 146 -17.62 -3.63 4.35
CA LEU A 146 -17.05 -3.93 5.67
C LEU A 146 -17.22 -2.75 6.62
N ASN A 147 -17.52 -3.06 7.87
CA ASN A 147 -17.78 -2.09 8.95
C ASN A 147 -17.11 -2.55 10.25
N HIS A 148 -17.36 -1.85 11.35
CA HIS A 148 -16.73 -2.11 12.66
C HIS A 148 -17.04 -3.49 13.25
N ASN A 149 -18.07 -4.19 12.74
CA ASN A 149 -18.40 -5.57 13.13
C ASN A 149 -17.76 -6.62 12.20
N SER A 150 -17.09 -6.19 11.13
CA SER A 150 -16.43 -7.07 10.18
C SER A 150 -15.01 -7.43 10.64
N LEU A 151 -14.54 -8.59 10.20
CA LEU A 151 -13.17 -9.04 10.38
C LEU A 151 -12.50 -9.33 9.02
N LEU A 152 -11.42 -8.59 8.74
CA LEU A 152 -10.63 -8.72 7.52
C LEU A 152 -9.41 -9.63 7.71
N LEU A 153 -9.13 -10.49 6.73
CA LEU A 153 -7.90 -11.28 6.64
C LEU A 153 -6.96 -10.76 5.55
N ASP A 154 -5.66 -10.71 5.84
CA ASP A 154 -4.59 -10.69 4.83
C ASP A 154 -3.57 -11.80 5.17
N PRO A 155 -3.57 -12.93 4.45
CA PRO A 155 -2.66 -14.05 4.72
C PRO A 155 -1.28 -13.91 4.05
N PHE A 156 -1.03 -12.82 3.33
CA PHE A 156 0.26 -12.45 2.75
C PHE A 156 0.59 -11.01 3.15
N ASN A 157 0.49 -10.75 4.45
CA ASN A 157 0.36 -9.40 4.99
C ASN A 157 1.57 -8.51 4.70
N GLY A 158 2.76 -9.07 4.54
CA GLY A 158 3.99 -8.33 4.24
C GLY A 158 4.18 -7.16 5.20
N SER A 159 4.31 -5.94 4.66
CA SER A 159 4.39 -4.71 5.46
C SER A 159 3.07 -4.17 6.03
N GLY A 160 1.96 -4.89 5.85
CA GLY A 160 0.66 -4.61 6.45
C GLY A 160 -0.17 -3.52 5.77
N THR A 161 -0.23 -3.47 4.43
CA THR A 161 -1.07 -2.47 3.75
C THR A 161 -2.55 -2.70 4.03
N ALA A 162 -3.05 -3.94 3.87
CA ALA A 162 -4.46 -4.23 4.09
C ALA A 162 -4.89 -4.06 5.54
N THR A 163 -4.11 -4.60 6.48
CA THR A 163 -4.37 -4.48 7.91
C THR A 163 -4.35 -3.03 8.38
N HIS A 164 -3.41 -2.22 7.88
CA HIS A 164 -3.32 -0.81 8.24
C HIS A 164 -4.47 0.04 7.70
N GLU A 165 -4.91 -0.19 6.45
CA GLU A 165 -6.10 0.48 5.93
C GLU A 165 -7.36 0.09 6.69
N ALA A 166 -7.51 -1.19 7.05
CA ALA A 166 -8.60 -1.64 7.90
C ALA A 166 -8.60 -0.91 9.25
N SER A 167 -7.43 -0.80 9.91
CA SER A 167 -7.27 -0.05 11.15
C SER A 167 -7.68 1.42 11.01
N LEU A 168 -7.26 2.11 9.95
CA LEU A 168 -7.63 3.51 9.68
C LEU A 168 -9.13 3.68 9.39
N MET A 169 -9.80 2.63 8.90
CA MET A 169 -11.23 2.61 8.62
C MET A 169 -12.09 2.05 9.77
N GLY A 170 -11.48 1.75 10.92
CA GLY A 170 -12.19 1.23 12.09
C GLY A 170 -12.67 -0.20 11.93
N ILE A 171 -11.89 -1.04 11.23
CA ILE A 171 -12.20 -2.44 10.96
C ILE A 171 -11.09 -3.30 11.58
N LYS A 172 -11.50 -4.33 12.32
CA LYS A 172 -10.56 -5.30 12.88
C LYS A 172 -9.98 -6.15 11.77
N SER A 173 -8.70 -6.48 11.88
CA SER A 173 -8.03 -7.29 10.88
C SER A 173 -7.04 -8.28 11.50
N VAL A 174 -6.78 -9.36 10.77
CA VAL A 174 -5.72 -10.32 11.07
C VAL A 174 -4.78 -10.37 9.87
N GLY A 175 -3.51 -10.10 10.13
CA GLY A 175 -2.44 -10.22 9.15
C GLY A 175 -1.56 -11.42 9.47
N ILE A 176 -1.32 -12.28 8.48
CA ILE A 176 -0.39 -13.41 8.60
C ILE A 176 0.73 -13.21 7.60
N ASP A 177 1.96 -13.37 8.07
CA ASP A 177 3.12 -13.34 7.19
C ASP A 177 4.20 -14.31 7.67
N VAL A 178 4.97 -14.81 6.73
CA VAL A 178 5.97 -15.83 6.98
C VAL A 178 7.36 -15.24 7.25
N THR A 179 7.53 -13.93 6.99
CA THR A 179 8.80 -13.23 7.03
C THR A 179 8.96 -12.45 8.34
N PRO A 180 10.11 -12.56 9.04
CA PRO A 180 10.34 -11.79 10.25
C PRO A 180 10.23 -10.28 10.01
N MET A 181 10.73 -9.78 8.87
CA MET A 181 10.67 -8.36 8.55
C MET A 181 9.24 -7.89 8.24
N GLY A 182 8.45 -8.70 7.53
CA GLY A 182 7.02 -8.42 7.32
C GLY A 182 6.27 -8.30 8.64
N ILE A 183 6.49 -9.23 9.57
CA ILE A 183 5.89 -9.21 10.92
C ILE A 183 6.30 -7.96 11.70
N VAL A 184 7.59 -7.62 11.73
CA VAL A 184 8.07 -6.42 12.43
C VAL A 184 7.46 -5.15 11.83
N LEU A 185 7.46 -5.01 10.51
CA LEU A 185 6.96 -3.81 9.83
C LEU A 185 5.46 -3.65 9.94
N SER A 186 4.70 -4.73 9.71
CA SER A 186 3.24 -4.68 9.80
C SER A 186 2.76 -4.45 11.23
N ALA A 187 3.40 -5.09 12.22
CA ALA A 187 3.09 -4.80 13.63
C ALA A 187 3.43 -3.35 13.97
N LEU A 188 4.63 -2.87 13.65
CA LEU A 188 5.04 -1.48 13.89
C LEU A 188 4.07 -0.48 13.24
N LYS A 189 3.71 -0.68 11.97
CA LYS A 189 2.82 0.21 11.23
C LYS A 189 1.44 0.34 11.92
N ASN A 190 0.90 -0.77 12.42
CA ASN A 190 -0.38 -0.78 13.14
C ASN A 190 -0.26 -0.24 14.57
N ASP A 191 0.82 -0.58 15.29
CA ASP A 191 1.06 -0.15 16.67
C ASP A 191 1.26 1.38 16.78
N LEU A 192 1.85 2.02 15.75
CA LEU A 192 2.08 3.48 15.71
C LEU A 192 0.78 4.30 15.76
N LEU A 193 -0.39 3.72 15.48
CA LEU A 193 -1.68 4.39 15.61
C LEU A 193 -2.12 4.58 17.07
N PHE A 194 -1.51 3.86 18.01
CA PHE A 194 -1.92 3.76 19.42
C PHE A 194 -0.83 4.17 20.40
N ILE A 195 0.36 4.54 19.91
CA ILE A 195 1.44 5.02 20.77
C ILE A 195 1.17 6.46 21.22
N GLU A 196 1.59 6.82 22.43
CA GLU A 196 1.56 8.21 22.90
C GLU A 196 2.65 9.04 22.21
N GLU A 197 2.32 10.25 21.76
CA GLU A 197 3.26 11.14 21.04
C GLU A 197 4.56 11.38 21.80
N LYS A 198 4.47 11.53 23.14
CA LYS A 198 5.64 11.75 24.00
C LYS A 198 6.68 10.64 23.91
N LYS A 199 6.29 9.40 23.60
CA LYS A 199 7.20 8.25 23.43
C LYS A 199 8.02 8.33 22.14
N LEU A 200 7.68 9.23 21.21
CA LEU A 200 8.43 9.50 19.97
C LEU A 200 9.42 10.67 20.12
N ASN A 201 9.53 11.27 21.30
CA ASN A 201 10.42 12.40 21.56
C ASN A 201 11.77 11.90 22.05
N PHE A 202 12.78 12.04 21.19
CA PHE A 202 14.18 11.74 21.49
C PHE A 202 15.03 12.95 21.12
N THR A 203 16.02 13.24 21.94
CA THR A 203 17.08 14.21 21.66
C THR A 203 18.08 13.66 20.66
N ALA A 204 18.86 14.53 20.01
CA ALA A 204 19.89 14.10 19.06
C ALA A 204 20.95 13.20 19.72
N ASN A 205 21.33 13.49 20.97
CA ASN A 205 22.30 12.69 21.73
C ASN A 205 21.75 11.29 22.05
N GLU A 206 20.47 11.20 22.45
CA GLU A 206 19.82 9.90 22.64
C GLU A 206 19.81 9.11 21.33
N LEU A 207 19.44 9.74 20.21
CA LEU A 207 19.40 9.06 18.91
C LEU A 207 20.78 8.59 18.44
N GLN A 208 21.83 9.33 18.73
CA GLN A 208 23.20 8.89 18.49
C GLN A 208 23.54 7.65 19.33
N ASN A 209 23.26 7.69 20.64
CA ASN A 209 23.49 6.54 21.53
C ASN A 209 22.66 5.31 21.11
N ILE A 210 21.42 5.52 20.67
CA ILE A 210 20.55 4.46 20.14
C ILE A 210 21.19 3.85 18.89
N LEU A 211 21.66 4.68 17.95
CA LEU A 211 22.31 4.18 16.74
C LEU A 211 23.55 3.33 17.08
N GLU A 212 24.42 3.82 17.97
CA GLU A 212 25.63 3.11 18.41
C GLU A 212 25.29 1.78 19.12
N THR A 213 24.27 1.76 19.97
CA THR A 213 23.83 0.52 20.64
C THR A 213 23.19 -0.48 19.69
N ILE A 214 22.47 -0.01 18.66
CA ILE A 214 21.96 -0.85 17.58
C ILE A 214 23.14 -1.46 16.82
N GLU A 215 24.11 -0.66 16.35
CA GLU A 215 25.29 -1.15 15.62
C GLU A 215 26.07 -2.20 16.41
N ASN A 216 26.14 -2.07 17.74
CA ASN A 216 26.76 -3.04 18.64
C ASN A 216 25.87 -4.26 19.00
N LYS A 217 24.70 -4.41 18.37
CA LYS A 217 23.71 -5.48 18.64
C LYS A 217 23.21 -5.54 20.10
N LYS A 218 23.27 -4.43 20.84
CA LYS A 218 22.87 -4.32 22.25
C LYS A 218 21.55 -3.57 22.47
N TRP A 219 20.94 -3.05 21.40
CA TRP A 219 19.71 -2.28 21.49
C TRP A 219 18.55 -3.09 22.07
N ARG A 220 17.92 -2.53 23.10
CA ARG A 220 16.70 -3.02 23.76
C ARG A 220 15.91 -1.80 24.24
N HIS A 221 14.60 -1.91 24.25
CA HIS A 221 13.72 -0.87 24.79
C HIS A 221 12.51 -1.53 25.44
N ALA A 222 12.03 -0.96 26.56
CA ALA A 222 10.90 -1.53 27.31
C ALA A 222 9.61 -1.55 26.47
N GLU A 223 9.37 -0.49 25.71
CA GLU A 223 8.28 -0.42 24.74
C GLU A 223 8.62 -1.18 23.45
N PRO A 224 7.91 -2.28 23.11
CA PRO A 224 8.20 -3.08 21.92
C PRO A 224 8.09 -2.29 20.61
N THR A 225 7.13 -1.36 20.53
CA THR A 225 6.93 -0.50 19.36
C THR A 225 8.14 0.39 19.10
N ILE A 226 8.72 1.00 20.14
CA ILE A 226 9.93 1.82 20.01
C ILE A 226 11.14 0.95 19.65
N HIS A 227 11.24 -0.27 20.22
CA HIS A 227 12.28 -1.21 19.84
C HIS A 227 12.24 -1.52 18.33
N LYS A 228 11.07 -1.92 17.81
CA LYS A 228 10.84 -2.19 16.38
C LYS A 228 11.10 -0.95 15.52
N LEU A 229 10.62 0.22 15.97
CA LEU A 229 10.78 1.49 15.26
C LEU A 229 12.25 1.81 15.00
N MET A 230 13.07 1.79 16.05
CA MET A 230 14.48 2.16 15.92
C MET A 230 15.26 1.16 15.05
N LEU A 231 14.94 -0.14 15.13
CA LEU A 231 15.52 -1.14 14.23
C LEU A 231 15.11 -0.91 12.77
N ALA A 232 13.82 -0.65 12.50
CA ALA A 232 13.33 -0.39 11.15
C ALA A 232 13.99 0.85 10.53
N ILE A 233 14.11 1.94 11.31
CA ILE A 233 14.81 3.17 10.88
C ILE A 233 16.29 2.88 10.63
N TYR A 234 16.93 2.09 11.49
CA TYR A 234 18.33 1.71 11.32
C TYR A 234 18.56 0.92 10.03
N PHE A 235 17.78 -0.14 9.81
CA PHE A 235 17.91 -0.97 8.60
C PHE A 235 17.70 -0.15 7.34
N ASP A 236 16.67 0.70 7.30
CA ASP A 236 16.44 1.59 6.17
C ASP A 236 17.58 2.62 6.01
N THR A 237 18.14 3.13 7.12
CA THR A 237 19.30 4.03 7.08
C THR A 237 20.50 3.34 6.43
N VAL A 238 20.91 2.17 6.92
CA VAL A 238 22.07 1.44 6.38
C VAL A 238 21.86 1.06 4.92
N ASP A 239 20.68 0.56 4.58
CA ASP A 239 20.31 0.20 3.21
C ASP A 239 20.33 1.41 2.26
N ALA A 240 19.87 2.58 2.70
CA ALA A 240 19.98 3.82 1.93
C ALA A 240 21.44 4.22 1.64
N PHE A 241 22.35 4.04 2.60
CA PHE A 241 23.79 4.29 2.40
C PHE A 241 24.44 3.29 1.44
N VAL A 242 23.99 2.04 1.43
CA VAL A 242 24.45 1.04 0.46
C VAL A 242 24.02 1.40 -0.97
N ARG A 243 22.82 1.99 -1.15
CA ARG A 243 22.27 2.30 -2.47
C ARG A 243 22.76 3.59 -3.11
N THR A 244 23.15 4.61 -2.34
CA THR A 244 23.50 5.92 -2.91
C THR A 244 24.48 6.71 -2.05
N SER A 245 25.40 7.41 -2.70
CA SER A 245 26.35 8.34 -2.07
C SER A 245 25.73 9.69 -1.69
N ARG A 246 24.47 9.96 -2.07
CA ARG A 246 23.78 11.24 -1.80
C ARG A 246 23.74 11.59 -0.31
N TYR A 247 23.70 10.58 0.56
CA TYR A 247 23.59 10.77 2.00
C TYR A 247 24.95 10.92 2.72
N ASN A 248 26.08 10.77 2.02
CA ASN A 248 27.42 10.84 2.62
C ASN A 248 27.67 12.16 3.34
N ARG A 249 27.17 13.28 2.81
CA ARG A 249 27.30 14.60 3.44
C ARG A 249 26.51 14.74 4.75
N LYS A 250 25.40 14.02 4.88
CA LYS A 250 24.52 14.07 6.06
C LYS A 250 24.98 13.11 7.17
N GLY A 251 25.68 12.03 6.79
CA GLY A 251 26.12 10.98 7.71
C GLY A 251 24.96 10.10 8.20
N LYS A 252 25.30 8.93 8.76
CA LYS A 252 24.31 7.94 9.23
C LYS A 252 23.39 8.51 10.31
N VAL A 253 23.97 9.18 11.32
CA VAL A 253 23.22 9.81 12.42
C VAL A 253 22.21 10.82 11.88
N GLY A 254 22.63 11.71 10.96
CA GLY A 254 21.74 12.71 10.38
C GLY A 254 20.59 12.10 9.58
N LEU A 255 20.84 11.03 8.81
CA LEU A 255 19.77 10.32 8.08
C LEU A 255 18.84 9.55 9.03
N PHE A 256 19.37 8.95 10.09
CA PHE A 256 18.58 8.26 11.11
C PHE A 256 17.60 9.22 11.80
N ILE A 257 18.08 10.41 12.19
CA ILE A 257 17.28 11.48 12.78
C ILE A 257 16.22 11.99 11.79
N GLU A 258 16.58 12.21 10.53
CA GLU A 258 15.64 12.64 9.47
C GLU A 258 14.50 11.65 9.29
N LYS A 259 14.80 10.35 9.25
CA LYS A 259 13.79 9.30 9.09
C LYS A 259 12.86 9.21 10.29
N LEU A 260 13.37 9.34 11.52
CA LEU A 260 12.51 9.44 12.70
C LEU A 260 11.62 10.70 12.63
N SER A 261 12.18 11.83 12.23
CA SER A 261 11.43 13.09 12.08
C SER A 261 10.29 12.97 11.06
N TYR A 262 10.54 12.28 9.94
CA TYR A 262 9.50 11.94 8.97
C TYR A 262 8.37 11.13 9.61
N ILE A 263 8.70 10.10 10.39
CA ILE A 263 7.69 9.25 11.07
C ILE A 263 6.90 10.05 12.11
N LYS A 264 7.55 10.93 12.86
CA LYS A 264 6.87 11.85 13.80
C LYS A 264 5.89 12.77 13.07
N ASN A 265 6.29 13.32 11.93
CA ASN A 265 5.43 14.15 11.10
C ASN A 265 4.23 13.36 10.57
N CYS A 266 4.44 12.11 10.11
CA CYS A 266 3.36 11.21 9.73
C CYS A 266 2.40 10.94 10.89
N TYR A 267 2.93 10.67 12.10
CA TYR A 267 2.13 10.45 13.30
C TYR A 267 1.25 11.68 13.59
N LYS A 268 1.84 12.87 13.65
CA LYS A 268 1.12 14.13 13.91
C LYS A 268 0.00 14.37 12.90
N LYS A 269 0.31 14.27 11.60
CA LYS A 269 -0.68 14.42 10.52
C LYS A 269 -1.81 13.41 10.63
N THR A 270 -1.50 12.17 11.00
CA THR A 270 -2.49 11.09 11.17
C THR A 270 -3.41 11.36 12.35
N MET A 271 -2.87 11.81 13.49
CA MET A 271 -3.68 12.15 14.67
C MET A 271 -4.55 13.39 14.42
N GLU A 272 -4.05 14.41 13.74
CA GLU A 272 -4.85 15.57 13.34
C GLU A 272 -6.04 15.17 12.44
N ILE A 273 -5.84 14.25 11.48
CA ILE A 273 -6.92 13.70 10.64
C ILE A 273 -7.91 12.90 11.51
N LYS A 274 -7.40 12.06 12.42
CA LYS A 274 -8.22 11.26 13.34
C LYS A 274 -9.14 12.15 14.16
N GLU A 275 -8.61 13.21 14.77
CA GLU A 275 -9.35 14.17 15.59
C GLU A 275 -10.36 14.97 14.75
N LYS A 276 -9.93 15.51 13.60
CA LYS A 276 -10.78 16.30 12.70
C LYS A 276 -12.05 15.57 12.28
N TYR A 277 -11.95 14.26 12.04
CA TYR A 277 -13.05 13.45 11.54
C TYR A 277 -13.65 12.48 12.58
N GLY A 278 -13.19 12.53 13.83
CA GLY A 278 -13.63 11.62 14.88
C GLY A 278 -13.41 10.14 14.54
N LEU A 279 -12.32 9.81 13.83
CA LEU A 279 -12.05 8.46 13.36
C LEU A 279 -11.75 7.52 14.54
N LYS A 280 -12.40 6.36 14.54
CA LYS A 280 -12.13 5.28 15.48
C LYS A 280 -11.19 4.28 14.81
N PHE A 281 -9.96 4.22 15.27
CA PHE A 281 -9.00 3.23 14.79
C PHE A 281 -9.17 1.91 15.53
N GLU A 282 -9.03 0.80 14.82
CA GLU A 282 -9.07 -0.56 15.39
C GLU A 282 -7.70 -1.23 15.27
N PRO A 283 -7.26 -2.01 16.28
CA PRO A 283 -5.98 -2.71 16.21
C PRO A 283 -6.04 -3.89 15.22
N ALA A 284 -4.89 -4.21 14.63
CA ALA A 284 -4.70 -5.41 13.82
C ALA A 284 -3.97 -6.50 14.64
N ARG A 285 -4.40 -7.76 14.52
CA ARG A 285 -3.66 -8.91 15.07
C ARG A 285 -2.68 -9.41 14.02
N ILE A 286 -1.39 -9.32 14.29
CA ILE A 286 -0.32 -9.78 13.39
C ILE A 286 0.24 -11.11 13.89
N ILE A 287 0.31 -12.11 13.02
CA ILE A 287 0.72 -13.48 13.33
C ILE A 287 1.87 -13.90 12.41
N GLU A 288 3.00 -14.34 12.97
CA GLU A 288 4.02 -15.03 12.18
C GLU A 288 3.51 -16.44 11.86
N GLY A 289 3.29 -16.74 10.59
CA GLY A 289 2.68 -17.98 10.17
C GLY A 289 2.78 -18.23 8.67
N ASP A 290 2.64 -19.49 8.31
CA ASP A 290 2.60 -19.93 6.92
C ASP A 290 1.15 -20.19 6.51
N ILE A 291 0.70 -19.56 5.42
CA ILE A 291 -0.66 -19.74 4.91
C ILE A 291 -0.96 -21.20 4.56
N LEU A 292 0.04 -22.00 4.18
CA LEU A 292 -0.18 -23.43 3.90
C LEU A 292 -0.52 -24.23 5.16
N GLU A 293 -0.16 -23.70 6.33
CA GLU A 293 -0.38 -24.30 7.64
C GLU A 293 -1.54 -23.63 8.39
N LEU A 294 -2.33 -22.76 7.73
CA LEU A 294 -3.38 -21.98 8.37
C LEU A 294 -4.39 -22.83 9.16
N LYS A 295 -4.67 -24.05 8.69
CA LYS A 295 -5.60 -25.00 9.35
C LYS A 295 -5.13 -25.47 10.73
N ASN A 296 -3.84 -25.29 11.06
CA ASN A 296 -3.33 -25.55 12.41
C ASN A 296 -3.88 -24.54 13.42
N MET A 297 -4.23 -23.33 12.97
CA MET A 297 -4.87 -22.28 13.76
C MET A 297 -6.39 -22.45 13.67
N THR A 298 -6.90 -23.53 14.28
CA THR A 298 -8.33 -23.92 14.19
C THR A 298 -9.30 -22.81 14.59
N GLU A 299 -8.87 -21.84 15.41
CA GLU A 299 -9.67 -20.69 15.78
C GLU A 299 -9.99 -19.75 14.61
N LEU A 300 -9.30 -19.89 13.46
CA LEU A 300 -9.47 -19.07 12.26
C LEU A 300 -10.47 -19.66 11.24
N ALA A 301 -11.02 -20.84 11.51
CA ALA A 301 -12.03 -21.47 10.66
C ALA A 301 -13.29 -20.60 10.57
N GLU A 302 -13.72 -20.29 9.35
CA GLU A 302 -14.95 -19.53 9.05
C GLU A 302 -15.16 -18.28 9.92
N LYS A 303 -14.09 -17.52 10.16
CA LYS A 303 -14.11 -16.31 10.99
C LYS A 303 -14.21 -15.01 10.23
N PHE A 304 -13.74 -14.99 8.99
CA PHE A 304 -13.50 -13.74 8.28
C PHE A 304 -14.65 -13.38 7.34
N ASP A 305 -15.05 -12.11 7.37
CA ASP A 305 -16.07 -11.57 6.45
C ASP A 305 -15.46 -11.27 5.07
N ALA A 306 -14.17 -10.95 5.04
CA ALA A 306 -13.43 -10.76 3.80
C ALA A 306 -11.95 -11.12 3.93
N CYS A 307 -11.34 -11.39 2.77
CA CYS A 307 -9.91 -11.50 2.57
C CYS A 307 -9.50 -10.53 1.45
N ILE A 308 -8.54 -9.65 1.73
CA ILE A 308 -7.94 -8.74 0.73
C ILE A 308 -6.43 -8.96 0.80
N THR A 309 -5.83 -9.44 -0.28
CA THR A 309 -4.43 -9.88 -0.23
C THR A 309 -3.72 -9.83 -1.58
N SER A 310 -2.40 -9.96 -1.54
CA SER A 310 -1.52 -10.06 -2.72
C SER A 310 -0.43 -11.12 -2.46
N PRO A 311 -0.57 -12.33 -3.03
CA PRO A 311 0.45 -13.37 -2.91
C PRO A 311 1.81 -12.92 -3.46
N PRO A 312 2.93 -13.44 -2.93
CA PRO A 312 4.27 -13.04 -3.37
C PRO A 312 4.59 -13.52 -4.79
N TYR A 313 5.14 -12.63 -5.62
CA TYR A 313 5.64 -12.94 -6.96
C TYR A 313 7.11 -13.38 -6.94
N TYR A 314 7.44 -14.52 -6.33
CA TYR A 314 8.84 -14.88 -6.06
C TYR A 314 9.73 -14.93 -7.33
N PHE A 315 9.18 -15.27 -8.50
CA PHE A 315 9.93 -15.25 -9.77
C PHE A 315 10.24 -13.86 -10.32
N SER A 316 9.58 -12.82 -9.80
CA SER A 316 9.67 -11.45 -10.30
C SER A 316 10.38 -10.51 -9.33
N ILE A 317 10.42 -10.84 -8.04
CA ILE A 317 10.97 -9.98 -6.99
C ILE A 317 11.77 -10.84 -6.01
N ASP A 318 13.02 -10.44 -5.78
CA ASP A 318 13.80 -10.94 -4.65
C ASP A 318 13.30 -10.28 -3.35
N TYR A 319 12.47 -11.01 -2.61
CA TYR A 319 11.90 -10.56 -1.33
C TYR A 319 12.85 -10.81 -0.14
N VAL A 320 13.76 -11.77 -0.23
CA VAL A 320 14.64 -12.14 0.88
C VAL A 320 15.94 -11.33 0.84
N GLY A 321 16.60 -11.26 -0.32
CA GLY A 321 17.88 -10.59 -0.46
C GLY A 321 17.81 -9.08 -0.20
N LYS A 322 16.65 -8.45 -0.39
CA LYS A 322 16.46 -7.02 -0.10
C LYS A 322 16.47 -6.68 1.38
N ASP A 323 16.04 -7.60 2.22
CA ASP A 323 16.04 -7.42 3.68
C ASP A 323 17.29 -8.06 4.32
N LYS A 324 18.32 -8.38 3.52
CA LYS A 324 19.55 -9.02 3.97
C LYS A 324 20.20 -8.32 5.17
N ILE A 325 20.24 -6.98 5.18
CA ILE A 325 20.79 -6.21 6.31
C ILE A 325 20.04 -6.51 7.60
N ALA A 326 18.71 -6.60 7.55
CA ALA A 326 17.89 -6.92 8.70
C ALA A 326 18.09 -8.38 9.14
N TYR A 327 18.13 -9.33 8.20
CA TYR A 327 18.33 -10.74 8.51
C TYR A 327 19.72 -11.03 9.08
N ASP A 328 20.77 -10.44 8.52
CA ASP A 328 22.15 -10.52 9.04
C ASP A 328 22.24 -9.93 10.45
N TYR A 329 21.50 -8.86 10.72
CA TYR A 329 21.41 -8.26 12.05
C TYR A 329 20.76 -9.21 13.05
N LEU A 330 19.58 -9.73 12.70
CA LEU A 330 18.75 -10.61 13.52
C LEU A 330 19.32 -12.03 13.67
N GLY A 331 20.38 -12.37 12.93
CA GLY A 331 20.94 -13.72 12.91
C GLY A 331 19.98 -14.74 12.27
N ALA A 332 19.11 -14.28 11.38
CA ALA A 332 18.12 -15.12 10.73
C ALA A 332 18.72 -15.82 9.50
N ASP A 333 18.48 -17.13 9.38
CA ASP A 333 18.92 -17.89 8.21
C ASP A 333 18.04 -17.55 7.00
N MET A 334 18.60 -16.80 6.06
CA MET A 334 17.93 -16.40 4.82
C MET A 334 17.50 -17.60 3.97
N LYS A 335 18.23 -18.71 3.94
CA LYS A 335 17.83 -19.91 3.19
C LYS A 335 16.59 -20.55 3.82
N LYS A 336 16.53 -20.55 5.15
CA LYS A 336 15.35 -21.02 5.88
C LYS A 336 14.14 -20.10 5.67
N ILE A 337 14.33 -18.79 5.57
CA ILE A 337 13.25 -17.84 5.25
C ILE A 337 12.77 -18.05 3.81
N GLU A 338 13.71 -18.13 2.87
CA GLU A 338 13.46 -18.37 1.45
C GLU A 338 12.67 -19.66 1.23
N SER A 339 13.00 -20.73 1.95
CA SER A 339 12.27 -22.01 1.84
C SER A 339 10.83 -21.97 2.31
N LYS A 340 10.37 -20.87 2.95
CA LYS A 340 8.97 -20.71 3.36
C LYS A 340 8.11 -19.98 2.31
N TYR A 341 8.71 -19.33 1.31
CA TYR A 341 7.95 -18.67 0.25
C TYR A 341 7.22 -19.67 -0.65
N LEU A 342 6.09 -19.24 -1.21
CA LEU A 342 5.37 -20.03 -2.21
C LEU A 342 6.29 -20.37 -3.39
N GLY A 343 6.30 -21.64 -3.78
CA GLY A 343 7.12 -22.16 -4.87
C GLY A 343 8.60 -22.40 -4.54
N MET A 344 9.02 -22.10 -3.31
CA MET A 344 10.41 -22.31 -2.83
C MET A 344 10.53 -23.42 -1.79
N LYS A 345 9.43 -24.10 -1.48
CA LYS A 345 9.39 -25.17 -0.49
C LYS A 345 10.01 -26.44 -1.06
N ASN A 346 11.01 -27.00 -0.38
CA ASN A 346 11.79 -28.16 -0.86
C ASN A 346 10.99 -29.48 -0.97
N ASN A 347 9.75 -29.53 -0.47
CA ASN A 347 8.95 -30.76 -0.34
C ASN A 347 7.72 -30.82 -1.26
N GLY A 348 7.58 -29.90 -2.22
CA GLY A 348 6.41 -29.84 -3.09
C GLY A 348 6.34 -31.02 -4.07
N GLN A 349 5.37 -31.91 -3.89
CA GLN A 349 4.97 -32.85 -4.93
C GLN A 349 4.02 -32.15 -5.91
N ILE A 350 4.37 -32.12 -7.20
CA ILE A 350 3.48 -31.60 -8.24
C ILE A 350 2.35 -32.62 -8.44
N LYS A 351 1.10 -32.21 -8.20
CA LYS A 351 -0.09 -33.07 -8.35
C LYS A 351 -0.90 -32.72 -9.59
N GLY A 352 -0.85 -31.46 -10.02
CA GLY A 352 -1.50 -30.93 -11.21
C GLY A 352 -0.67 -31.08 -12.49
N ASN A 353 -1.36 -31.04 -13.63
CA ASN A 353 -0.71 -31.02 -14.93
C ASN A 353 -0.31 -29.59 -15.34
N TYR A 354 0.98 -29.27 -15.21
CA TYR A 354 1.58 -27.99 -15.63
C TYR A 354 2.58 -28.17 -16.78
N SER A 355 2.29 -29.09 -17.71
CA SER A 355 3.17 -29.43 -18.82
C SER A 355 3.69 -28.17 -19.55
N GLY A 356 5.01 -28.12 -19.77
CA GLY A 356 5.66 -27.01 -20.47
C GLY A 356 5.98 -25.77 -19.63
N MET A 357 5.60 -25.74 -18.34
CA MET A 357 5.99 -24.68 -17.40
C MET A 357 7.30 -25.02 -16.67
N PRO A 358 8.13 -24.03 -16.29
CA PRO A 358 9.27 -24.26 -15.41
C PRO A 358 8.84 -24.90 -14.07
N LEU A 359 9.63 -25.84 -13.54
CA LEU A 359 9.34 -26.56 -12.29
C LEU A 359 8.93 -25.62 -11.15
N ARG A 360 9.66 -24.53 -10.94
CA ARG A 360 9.35 -23.59 -9.85
C ARG A 360 7.98 -22.91 -10.04
N VAL A 361 7.58 -22.60 -11.27
CA VAL A 361 6.27 -22.02 -11.58
C VAL A 361 5.15 -23.02 -11.23
N ALA A 362 5.34 -24.30 -11.57
CA ALA A 362 4.40 -25.35 -11.20
C ALA A 362 4.26 -25.50 -9.68
N MET A 363 5.39 -25.49 -8.94
CA MET A 363 5.37 -25.54 -7.47
C MET A 363 4.65 -24.33 -6.86
N TYR A 364 4.91 -23.13 -7.39
CA TYR A 364 4.20 -21.93 -6.95
C TYR A 364 2.69 -22.02 -7.17
N TYR A 365 2.26 -22.58 -8.29
CA TYR A 365 0.84 -22.78 -8.57
C TYR A 365 0.18 -23.79 -7.62
N GLU A 366 0.87 -24.85 -7.23
CA GLU A 366 0.38 -25.76 -6.18
C GLU A 366 0.21 -25.05 -4.84
N ASP A 367 1.25 -24.35 -4.40
CA ASP A 367 1.24 -23.60 -3.15
C ASP A 367 0.18 -22.50 -3.17
N LEU A 368 0.01 -21.80 -4.30
CA LEU A 368 -1.02 -20.77 -4.47
C LEU A 368 -2.42 -21.38 -4.42
N LYS A 369 -2.66 -22.52 -5.08
CA LYS A 369 -3.96 -23.20 -5.03
C LYS A 369 -4.29 -23.68 -3.61
N GLU A 370 -3.31 -24.23 -2.89
CA GLU A 370 -3.50 -24.65 -1.50
C GLU A 370 -3.74 -23.44 -0.57
N SER A 371 -3.05 -22.33 -0.81
CA SER A 371 -3.31 -21.07 -0.10
C SER A 371 -4.75 -20.60 -0.31
N ILE A 372 -5.27 -20.66 -1.53
CA ILE A 372 -6.65 -20.31 -1.85
C ILE A 372 -7.65 -21.25 -1.15
N LYS A 373 -7.35 -22.55 -1.03
CA LYS A 373 -8.17 -23.48 -0.21
C LYS A 373 -8.21 -23.07 1.26
N ASN A 374 -7.07 -22.66 1.81
CA ASN A 374 -6.99 -22.24 3.20
C ASN A 374 -7.72 -20.91 3.44
N ILE A 375 -7.70 -20.00 2.46
CA ILE A 375 -8.53 -18.77 2.47
C ILE A 375 -10.02 -19.14 2.41
N PHE A 376 -10.42 -20.07 1.55
CA PHE A 376 -11.82 -20.52 1.48
C PHE A 376 -12.30 -21.13 2.81
N TRP A 377 -11.44 -21.89 3.47
CA TRP A 377 -11.71 -22.49 4.78
C TRP A 377 -11.86 -21.44 5.89
N SER A 378 -11.09 -20.34 5.84
CA SER A 378 -11.12 -19.31 6.90
C SER A 378 -12.26 -18.29 6.72
N LEU A 379 -12.80 -18.12 5.52
CA LEU A 379 -13.92 -17.22 5.25
C LEU A 379 -15.25 -17.81 5.71
N LYS A 380 -16.12 -16.97 6.28
CA LYS A 380 -17.54 -17.30 6.53
C LYS A 380 -18.26 -17.64 5.21
N PRO A 381 -19.37 -18.39 5.23
CA PRO A 381 -20.33 -18.40 4.12
C PRO A 381 -20.69 -16.96 3.71
N GLY A 382 -20.73 -16.69 2.40
CA GLY A 382 -20.92 -15.33 1.86
C GLY A 382 -19.67 -14.43 1.89
N GLY A 383 -18.58 -14.90 2.53
CA GLY A 383 -17.35 -14.13 2.71
C GLY A 383 -16.71 -13.71 1.39
N LYS A 384 -16.18 -12.49 1.36
CA LYS A 384 -15.63 -11.87 0.14
C LYS A 384 -14.13 -12.12 0.00
N LEU A 385 -13.66 -12.22 -1.24
CA LEU A 385 -12.25 -12.40 -1.57
C LEU A 385 -11.82 -11.40 -2.63
N ALA A 386 -10.74 -10.67 -2.37
CA ALA A 386 -9.97 -9.96 -3.38
C ALA A 386 -8.52 -10.44 -3.37
N ILE A 387 -8.06 -10.95 -4.52
CA ILE A 387 -6.65 -11.28 -4.75
C ILE A 387 -6.09 -10.33 -5.78
N ILE A 388 -5.08 -9.55 -5.39
CA ILE A 388 -4.31 -8.70 -6.29
C ILE A 388 -3.15 -9.54 -6.84
N ILE A 389 -3.14 -9.78 -8.15
CA ILE A 389 -2.10 -10.57 -8.81
C ILE A 389 -1.85 -10.11 -10.26
N GLY A 390 -0.59 -10.00 -10.65
CA GLY A 390 -0.14 -9.67 -12.01
C GLY A 390 0.50 -10.85 -12.76
N ASP A 391 0.39 -10.82 -14.08
CA ASP A 391 1.14 -11.74 -14.95
C ASP A 391 2.63 -11.41 -14.92
N SER A 392 3.46 -12.45 -14.93
CA SER A 392 4.92 -12.33 -14.95
C SER A 392 5.52 -12.92 -16.23
N THR A 393 6.79 -12.65 -16.49
CA THR A 393 7.54 -13.26 -17.58
C THR A 393 8.75 -13.97 -17.03
N VAL A 394 8.87 -15.28 -17.30
CA VAL A 394 9.98 -16.12 -16.83
C VAL A 394 10.64 -16.76 -18.06
N ASN A 395 11.94 -16.56 -18.23
CA ASN A 395 12.73 -17.06 -19.37
C ASN A 395 12.09 -16.73 -20.74
N GLY A 396 11.58 -15.50 -20.90
CA GLY A 396 10.92 -15.03 -22.12
C GLY A 396 9.52 -15.60 -22.37
N LYS A 397 9.01 -16.49 -21.50
CA LYS A 397 7.64 -17.01 -21.57
C LYS A 397 6.73 -16.25 -20.62
N LYS A 398 5.59 -15.79 -21.13
CA LYS A 398 4.53 -15.17 -20.32
C LYS A 398 3.89 -16.23 -19.43
N ILE A 399 3.81 -15.96 -18.14
CA ILE A 399 3.16 -16.81 -17.14
C ILE A 399 1.80 -16.19 -16.83
N PRO A 400 0.67 -16.83 -17.21
CA PRO A 400 -0.68 -16.27 -17.07
C PRO A 400 -1.22 -16.44 -15.64
N THR A 401 -0.47 -15.92 -14.66
CA THR A 401 -0.76 -16.07 -13.24
C THR A 401 -2.16 -15.57 -12.89
N THR A 402 -2.61 -14.48 -13.51
CA THR A 402 -3.94 -13.91 -13.27
C THR A 402 -5.06 -14.90 -13.56
N LEU A 403 -5.08 -15.45 -14.78
CA LEU A 403 -6.12 -16.37 -15.21
C LEU A 403 -6.05 -17.70 -14.46
N MET A 404 -4.83 -18.17 -14.15
CA MET A 404 -4.65 -19.37 -13.35
C MET A 404 -5.19 -19.21 -11.93
N THR A 405 -4.96 -18.05 -11.30
CA THR A 405 -5.45 -17.73 -9.96
C THR A 405 -6.98 -17.66 -9.92
N LYS A 406 -7.61 -17.03 -10.93
CA LYS A 406 -9.06 -17.06 -11.10
C LYS A 406 -9.57 -18.49 -11.17
N LYS A 407 -8.97 -19.32 -12.02
CA LYS A 407 -9.33 -20.73 -12.19
C LYS A 407 -9.22 -21.49 -10.87
N PHE A 408 -8.15 -21.27 -10.10
CA PHE A 408 -7.99 -21.88 -8.78
C PHE A 408 -9.07 -21.46 -7.80
N CYS A 409 -9.48 -20.19 -7.80
CA CYS A 409 -10.61 -19.75 -6.98
C CYS A 409 -11.87 -20.55 -7.30
N GLU A 410 -12.21 -20.69 -8.59
CA GLU A 410 -13.38 -21.44 -9.06
C GLU A 410 -13.28 -22.95 -8.73
N GLU A 411 -12.12 -23.57 -8.95
CA GLU A 411 -11.86 -24.98 -8.63
C GLU A 411 -11.96 -25.27 -7.12
N VAL A 412 -11.64 -24.31 -6.26
CA VAL A 412 -11.76 -24.44 -4.80
C VAL A 412 -13.20 -24.28 -4.33
N GLY A 413 -14.05 -23.59 -5.09
CA GLY A 413 -15.47 -23.41 -4.77
C GLY A 413 -15.92 -21.95 -4.64
N PHE A 414 -15.03 -20.98 -4.85
CA PHE A 414 -15.43 -19.57 -4.93
C PHE A 414 -16.27 -19.30 -6.19
N LYS A 415 -17.19 -18.34 -6.10
CA LYS A 415 -17.89 -17.77 -7.24
C LYS A 415 -17.19 -16.49 -7.68
N PHE A 416 -16.78 -16.46 -8.95
CA PHE A 416 -16.17 -15.29 -9.56
C PHE A 416 -17.20 -14.17 -9.74
N GLU A 417 -16.82 -12.93 -9.39
CA GLU A 417 -17.66 -11.73 -9.57
C GLU A 417 -17.07 -10.77 -10.61
N LYS A 418 -15.81 -10.37 -10.45
CA LYS A 418 -15.18 -9.34 -11.30
C LYS A 418 -13.67 -9.53 -11.39
N LEU A 419 -13.09 -9.09 -12.51
CA LEU A 419 -11.65 -8.97 -12.70
C LEU A 419 -11.36 -7.57 -13.24
N ILE A 420 -10.53 -6.82 -12.53
CA ILE A 420 -10.12 -5.46 -12.92
C ILE A 420 -8.62 -5.47 -13.22
N PHE A 421 -8.21 -5.01 -14.40
CA PHE A 421 -6.79 -4.84 -14.72
C PHE A 421 -6.35 -3.41 -14.40
N ASN A 422 -5.44 -3.26 -13.44
CA ASN A 422 -4.85 -1.99 -13.04
C ASN A 422 -3.45 -1.83 -13.66
N PRO A 423 -3.26 -0.95 -14.65
CA PRO A 423 -1.96 -0.74 -15.27
C PRO A 423 -1.00 -0.06 -14.29
N LEU A 424 0.23 -0.58 -14.19
CA LEU A 424 1.28 0.09 -13.40
C LEU A 424 1.93 1.17 -14.25
N LEU A 425 1.53 2.43 -14.05
CA LEU A 425 2.08 3.58 -14.75
C LEU A 425 3.54 3.84 -14.32
N GLY A 426 4.47 3.88 -15.29
CA GLY A 426 5.87 4.31 -15.09
C GLY A 426 6.95 3.24 -15.35
N ALA A 427 7.90 3.61 -16.22
CA ALA A 427 9.08 2.89 -16.74
C ALA A 427 8.82 1.66 -17.64
N ARG A 428 9.44 1.66 -18.84
CA ARG A 428 9.20 0.74 -19.97
C ARG A 428 9.67 -0.72 -19.76
N ASN A 429 10.39 -1.04 -18.69
CA ASN A 429 11.00 -2.36 -18.44
C ASN A 429 10.64 -2.93 -17.06
N ARG A 430 9.38 -3.33 -16.86
CA ARG A 430 8.97 -4.13 -15.70
C ARG A 430 8.65 -5.55 -16.13
N ALA A 431 9.03 -6.54 -15.32
CA ALA A 431 8.59 -7.93 -15.46
C ALA A 431 7.06 -8.08 -15.32
N ILE A 432 6.42 -7.11 -14.66
CA ILE A 432 4.96 -7.00 -14.44
C ILE A 432 4.48 -5.68 -15.06
N ARG A 433 3.60 -5.76 -16.07
CA ARG A 433 3.06 -4.58 -16.80
C ARG A 433 1.84 -3.93 -16.13
N GLY A 434 1.20 -4.65 -15.23
CA GLY A 434 0.00 -4.26 -14.50
C GLY A 434 -0.38 -5.35 -13.52
N GLU A 435 -1.21 -5.03 -12.55
CA GLU A 435 -1.76 -5.98 -11.58
C GLU A 435 -3.25 -6.11 -11.80
N SER A 436 -3.79 -7.31 -11.61
CA SER A 436 -5.23 -7.54 -11.72
C SER A 436 -5.81 -7.75 -10.33
N VAL A 437 -7.02 -7.26 -10.08
CA VAL A 437 -7.79 -7.53 -8.88
C VAL A 437 -8.87 -8.55 -9.24
N ILE A 438 -8.75 -9.76 -8.69
CA ILE A 438 -9.72 -10.83 -8.86
C ILE A 438 -10.67 -10.78 -7.66
N ILE A 439 -11.96 -10.58 -7.91
CA ILE A 439 -13.00 -10.51 -6.89
C ILE A 439 -13.89 -11.75 -7.00
N CYS A 440 -14.04 -12.42 -5.86
CA CYS A 440 -14.86 -13.62 -5.71
C CYS A 440 -15.63 -13.58 -4.38
N HIS A 441 -16.60 -14.48 -4.20
CA HIS A 441 -17.22 -14.76 -2.90
C HIS A 441 -17.34 -16.26 -2.63
N LYS A 442 -17.28 -16.63 -1.36
CA LYS A 442 -17.65 -17.97 -0.89
C LYS A 442 -19.19 -18.06 -0.93
N PRO A 443 -19.78 -19.10 -1.53
CA PRO A 443 -21.24 -19.28 -1.51
C PRO A 443 -21.82 -19.25 -0.10
N ASP A 444 -23.08 -18.86 0.05
CA ASP A 444 -23.81 -18.79 1.35
C ASP A 444 -24.14 -20.17 1.97
N GLY A 445 -23.43 -21.22 1.55
CA GLY A 445 -23.57 -22.60 2.01
C GLY A 445 -23.69 -23.60 0.86
N VAL A 446 -23.05 -24.76 1.05
CA VAL A 446 -23.55 -26.06 0.61
C VAL A 446 -24.10 -26.73 1.84
#